data_AF-A0A0Q0JCZ8-F1
#
_entry.id   AF-A0A0Q0JCZ8-F1
#
_cell.length_a   1.000
_cell.length_b   1.000
_cell.length_c   1.000
_cell.angle_alpha   90.00
_cell.angle_beta   90.00
_cell.angle_gamma   90.00
#
_symmetry.space_group_name_H-M   'P 1'
#
loop_
_entity.id
_entity.type
_entity.pdbx_description
1 polymer ?
#
loop_
_entity_poly.entity_id
_entity_poly.type
_entity_poly.pdbx_seq_one_letter_code
_entity_poly.pdbx_strand_id
1 'polypeptide(L)'
;MRKLSIAYVAAVAALLLIEIFVFTFVDYGHKPSNFVGCYAYDAMLVGFKCVGIPASEFFSFALNFPLYHVYMPFFVLWNPLLAFAAIAMYSPVVMLLVSSNKV
;
A
#
# COMPACT_ATOMS: atom_id res chain seq x y z
N MET A 1 -6.06 -18.35 -12.38
CA MET A 1 -6.30 -16.89 -12.36
C MET A 1 -7.22 -16.47 -11.22
N ARG A 2 -8.49 -16.89 -11.16
CA ARG A 2 -9.45 -16.43 -10.12
C ARG A 2 -8.96 -16.57 -8.66
N LYS A 3 -8.44 -17.74 -8.27
CA LYS A 3 -7.90 -17.97 -6.92
C LYS A 3 -6.73 -17.03 -6.56
N LEU A 4 -5.85 -16.75 -7.54
CA LEU A 4 -4.71 -15.85 -7.37
C LEU A 4 -5.17 -14.39 -7.20
N SER A 5 -6.15 -13.96 -8.00
CA SER A 5 -6.75 -12.63 -7.85
C SER A 5 -7.46 -12.46 -6.51
N ILE A 6 -8.17 -13.49 -6.03
CA ILE A 6 -8.79 -13.47 -4.69
C ILE A 6 -7.72 -13.36 -3.61
N ALA A 7 -6.64 -14.15 -3.71
CA ALA A 7 -5.54 -14.09 -2.75
C ALA A 7 -4.88 -12.70 -2.73
N TYR A 8 -4.69 -12.08 -3.90
CA TYR A 8 -4.17 -10.71 -4.01
C TYR A 8 -5.09 -9.70 -3.33
N VAL A 9 -6.39 -9.72 -3.64
CA VAL A 9 -7.37 -8.81 -3.04
C VAL A 9 -7.44 -9.01 -1.53
N ALA A 10 -7.42 -10.26 -1.06
CA ALA A 10 -7.40 -10.59 0.36
C ALA A 10 -6.12 -10.06 1.04
N ALA A 11 -4.95 -10.14 0.38
CA ALA A 11 -3.71 -9.60 0.90
C ALA A 11 -3.75 -8.07 1.01
N VAL A 12 -4.25 -7.36 -0.02
CA VAL A 12 -4.40 -5.90 0.03
C VAL A 12 -5.40 -5.48 1.12
N ALA A 13 -6.52 -6.20 1.26
CA ALA A 13 -7.49 -5.95 2.33
C ALA A 13 -6.90 -6.21 3.72
N ALA A 14 -6.11 -7.27 3.89
CA ALA A 14 -5.41 -7.55 5.14
C ALA A 14 -4.39 -6.45 5.48
N LEU A 15 -3.63 -5.98 4.49
CA LEU A 15 -2.70 -4.86 4.66
C LEU A 15 -3.43 -3.58 5.06
N LEU A 16 -4.59 -3.28 4.46
CA LEU A 16 -5.41 -2.14 4.85
C LEU A 16 -5.91 -2.25 6.29
N LEU A 17 -6.32 -3.43 6.74
CA LEU A 17 -6.73 -3.65 8.13
C LEU A 17 -5.55 -3.49 9.11
N ILE A 18 -4.38 -4.01 8.75
CA ILE A 18 -3.14 -3.82 9.52
C ILE A 18 -2.79 -2.34 9.57
N GLU A 19 -2.89 -1.63 8.45
CA GLU A 19 -2.64 -0.19 8.35
C GLU A 19 -3.56 0.57 9.32
N ILE A 20 -4.88 0.35 9.26
CA ILE A 20 -5.86 0.94 10.17
C ILE A 20 -5.54 0.63 11.64
N PHE A 21 -5.15 -0.61 11.93
CA PHE A 21 -4.76 -0.99 13.28
C PHE A 21 -3.50 -0.26 13.74
N VAL A 22 -2.44 -0.26 12.91
CA VAL A 22 -1.16 0.41 13.19
C VAL A 22 -1.38 1.92 13.39
N PHE A 23 -2.27 2.54 12.61
CA PHE A 23 -2.70 3.93 12.79
C PHE A 23 -3.18 4.26 14.21
N THR A 24 -3.80 3.30 14.91
CA THR A 24 -4.28 3.53 16.29
C THR A 24 -3.16 3.54 17.34
N PHE A 25 -1.98 2.99 17.02
CA PHE A 25 -0.85 2.84 17.95
C PHE A 25 0.37 3.68 17.54
N VAL A 26 0.36 4.27 16.35
CA VAL A 26 1.49 5.00 15.83
C VAL A 26 1.39 6.48 16.17
N ASP A 27 2.49 7.01 16.69
CA ASP A 27 2.65 8.44 16.92
C ASP A 27 2.84 9.22 15.60
N TYR A 28 2.29 10.43 15.57
CA TYR A 28 2.41 11.37 14.46
C TYR A 28 3.60 12.34 14.64
N GLY A 29 4.15 12.83 13.52
CA GLY A 29 5.09 13.96 13.51
C GLY A 29 6.58 13.62 13.38
N HIS A 30 7.45 14.62 13.55
CA HIS A 30 8.90 14.50 13.35
C HIS A 30 9.53 13.69 14.48
N LYS A 31 10.12 12.52 14.14
CA LYS A 31 10.76 11.63 15.11
C LYS A 31 12.24 11.96 15.31
N PRO A 32 12.78 11.80 16.54
CA PRO A 32 14.20 11.99 16.80
C PRO A 32 15.04 11.00 15.99
N SER A 33 16.30 11.34 15.70
CA SER A 33 17.21 10.54 14.86
C SER A 33 17.46 9.11 15.37
N ASN A 34 17.19 8.86 16.65
CA ASN A 34 17.36 7.55 17.30
C ASN A 34 16.05 6.74 17.38
N PHE A 35 14.98 7.16 16.70
CA PHE A 35 13.71 6.44 16.73
C PHE A 35 13.80 5.10 15.99
N VAL A 36 13.35 4.04 16.65
CA VAL A 36 13.24 2.69 16.10
C VAL A 36 11.77 2.28 16.13
N GLY A 37 11.19 2.03 14.96
CA GLY A 37 9.76 1.76 14.83
C GLY A 37 9.20 2.20 13.48
N CYS A 38 7.91 1.92 13.26
CA CYS A 38 7.14 2.49 12.16
C CYS A 38 6.39 3.71 12.68
N TYR A 39 6.47 4.83 11.95
CA TYR A 39 5.71 6.04 12.24
C TYR A 39 4.95 6.54 11.01
N ALA A 40 3.86 7.25 11.27
CA ALA A 40 3.06 7.91 10.26
C ALA A 40 3.69 9.29 10.03
N TYR A 41 4.22 9.52 8.83
CA TYR A 41 4.74 10.83 8.45
C TYR A 41 3.64 11.64 7.77
N ASP A 42 3.34 12.79 8.36
CA ASP A 42 2.36 13.74 7.83
C ASP A 42 3.04 14.67 6.82
N ALA A 43 2.99 14.30 5.54
CA ALA A 43 3.19 15.25 4.46
C ALA A 43 2.09 15.07 3.43
N MET A 44 0.94 15.71 3.70
CA MET A 44 -0.29 15.78 2.88
C MET A 44 -1.02 14.46 2.56
N LEU A 45 -0.36 13.32 2.72
CA LEU A 45 -0.87 11.97 2.55
C LEU A 45 -0.20 11.14 3.65
N VAL A 46 -0.98 10.50 4.52
CA VAL A 46 -0.38 9.75 5.61
C VAL A 46 0.36 8.55 5.04
N GLY A 47 1.69 8.59 5.11
CA GLY A 47 2.56 7.52 4.66
C GLY A 47 3.31 6.92 5.84
N PHE A 48 3.52 5.61 5.81
CA PHE A 48 4.30 4.92 6.83
C PHE A 48 5.78 4.91 6.49
N LYS A 49 6.62 5.22 7.48
CA LYS A 49 8.07 5.02 7.39
C LYS A 49 8.55 4.25 8.60
N CYS A 50 9.20 3.12 8.35
CA CYS A 50 9.84 2.30 9.37
C CYS A 50 11.35 2.56 9.38
N VAL A 51 11.94 2.68 10.56
CA VAL A 51 13.38 2.93 10.75
C VAL A 51 13.90 2.04 11.88
N GLY A 52 15.13 1.53 11.75
CA GLY A 52 15.81 0.76 12.80
C GLY A 52 15.35 -0.69 12.98
N ILE A 53 14.49 -1.21 12.09
CA ILE A 53 14.02 -2.60 12.06
C ILE A 53 14.66 -3.31 10.85
N PRO A 54 15.09 -4.58 10.95
CA PRO A 54 15.51 -5.34 9.77
C PRO A 54 14.37 -5.38 8.73
N ALA A 55 14.70 -5.14 7.46
CA ALA A 55 13.72 -5.02 6.36
C ALA A 55 12.71 -3.86 6.53
N SER A 56 13.10 -2.76 7.18
CA SER A 56 12.25 -1.58 7.36
C SER A 56 11.66 -1.02 6.06
N GLU A 57 12.42 -1.06 4.96
CA GLU A 57 11.95 -0.65 3.63
C GLU A 57 10.79 -1.52 3.13
N PHE A 58 10.87 -2.84 3.37
CA PHE A 58 9.82 -3.78 2.98
C PHE A 58 8.54 -3.53 3.79
N PHE A 59 8.65 -3.35 5.11
CA PHE A 59 7.48 -3.06 5.95
C PHE A 59 6.85 -1.71 5.61
N SER A 60 7.68 -0.70 5.33
CA SER A 60 7.20 0.60 4.86
C SER A 60 6.46 0.45 3.54
N PHE A 61 7.03 -0.26 2.57
CA PHE A 61 6.39 -0.51 1.27
C PHE A 61 5.07 -1.26 1.42
N ALA A 62 5.04 -2.33 2.22
CA ALA A 62 3.85 -3.16 2.43
C ALA A 62 2.71 -2.38 3.10
N LEU A 63 3.02 -1.59 4.13
CA LEU A 63 2.03 -0.75 4.82
C LEU A 63 1.46 0.34 3.92
N ASN A 64 2.26 0.87 2.98
CA ASN A 64 1.78 1.86 2.02
C ASN A 64 1.13 1.25 0.76
N PHE A 65 1.14 -0.08 0.62
CA PHE A 65 0.64 -0.76 -0.57
C PHE A 65 -0.85 -0.52 -0.85
N PRO A 66 -1.75 -0.47 0.16
CA PRO A 66 -3.14 -0.07 -0.05
C PRO A 66 -3.27 1.39 -0.53
N LEU A 67 -2.53 2.31 0.09
CA LEU A 67 -2.49 3.72 -0.34
C LEU A 67 -2.01 3.87 -1.79
N TYR A 68 -1.02 3.08 -2.22
CA TYR A 68 -0.54 3.10 -3.59
C TYR A 68 -1.64 2.75 -4.60
N HIS A 69 -2.59 1.88 -4.25
CA HIS A 69 -3.74 1.63 -5.15
C HIS A 69 -4.54 2.91 -5.36
N VAL A 70 -4.81 3.66 -4.29
CA VAL A 70 -5.60 4.89 -4.37
C VAL A 70 -4.84 6.01 -5.11
N TYR A 71 -3.54 6.18 -4.82
CA TYR A 71 -2.81 7.34 -5.28
C TYR A 71 -2.05 7.17 -6.60
N MET A 72 -1.64 5.95 -6.97
CA MET A 72 -0.89 5.73 -8.21
C MET A 72 -1.57 6.31 -9.45
N PRO A 73 -2.91 6.17 -9.65
CA PRO A 73 -3.59 6.76 -10.80
C PRO A 73 -3.37 8.27 -10.94
N PHE A 74 -3.27 9.01 -9.83
CA PHE A 74 -3.00 10.45 -9.87
C PHE A 74 -1.55 10.76 -10.23
N PHE A 75 -0.60 9.94 -9.75
CA PHE A 75 0.83 10.12 -10.04
C PHE A 75 1.22 9.76 -11.48
N VAL A 76 0.39 8.99 -12.21
CA VAL A 76 0.60 8.72 -13.64
C VAL A 76 0.68 10.03 -14.46
N LEU A 77 -0.06 11.07 -14.05
CA LEU A 77 -0.05 12.37 -14.73
C LEU A 77 1.31 13.06 -14.64
N TRP A 78 2.05 12.86 -13.54
CA TRP A 78 3.38 13.44 -13.33
C TRP A 78 4.51 12.57 -13.86
N ASN A 79 4.35 11.26 -13.82
CA ASN A 79 5.32 10.31 -14.35
C ASN A 79 4.60 9.18 -15.09
N PRO A 80 4.57 9.21 -16.44
CA PRO A 80 3.82 8.23 -17.22
C PRO A 80 4.35 6.81 -17.08
N LEU A 81 5.60 6.62 -16.64
CA LEU A 81 6.14 5.27 -16.37
C LEU A 81 5.39 4.58 -15.22
N LEU A 82 4.77 5.34 -14.32
CA LEU A 82 3.94 4.80 -13.25
C LEU A 82 2.64 4.17 -13.78
N ALA A 83 2.26 4.41 -15.04
CA ALA A 83 1.12 3.73 -15.66
C ALA A 83 1.30 2.21 -15.64
N PHE A 84 2.51 1.70 -15.86
CA PHE A 84 2.79 0.26 -15.81
C PHE A 84 2.59 -0.31 -14.41
N ALA A 85 3.01 0.42 -13.37
CA ALA A 85 2.79 0.02 -11.99
C ALA A 85 1.29 0.02 -11.64
N ALA A 86 0.56 1.07 -12.02
CA ALA A 86 -0.89 1.14 -11.82
C ALA A 86 -1.60 -0.01 -12.53
N ILE A 87 -1.30 -0.27 -13.80
CA ILE A 87 -1.89 -1.38 -14.56
C ILE A 87 -1.59 -2.72 -13.88
N ALA A 88 -0.33 -2.95 -13.47
CA ALA A 88 0.06 -4.18 -12.80
C ALA A 88 -0.72 -4.38 -11.49
N MET A 89 -0.87 -3.33 -10.67
CA MET A 89 -1.59 -3.37 -9.40
C MET A 89 -3.10 -3.60 -9.57
N TYR A 90 -3.73 -2.96 -10.55
CA TYR A 90 -5.16 -3.12 -10.80
C TYR A 90 -5.51 -4.37 -11.62
N SER A 91 -4.54 -4.97 -12.31
CA SER A 91 -4.77 -6.16 -13.15
C SER A 91 -5.46 -7.32 -12.43
N PRO A 92 -5.14 -7.69 -11.17
CA PRO A 92 -5.78 -8.82 -10.51
C PRO A 92 -7.25 -8.52 -10.19
N VAL A 93 -7.58 -7.26 -9.86
CA VAL A 93 -8.94 -6.80 -9.59
C VAL A 93 -9.78 -6.87 -10.87
N VAL A 94 -9.27 -6.33 -11.98
CA VAL A 94 -9.96 -6.37 -13.27
C VAL A 94 -10.17 -7.81 -13.73
N MET A 95 -9.15 -8.67 -13.61
CA MET A 95 -9.27 -10.09 -13.95
C MET A 95 -10.32 -10.81 -13.07
N LEU A 96 -10.43 -10.45 -11.79
CA LEU A 96 -11.44 -11.01 -10.89
C LEU A 96 -12.85 -10.60 -11.30
N LEU A 97 -13.06 -9.32 -11.62
CA LEU A 97 -14.34 -8.79 -12.09
C LEU A 97 -14.77 -9.44 -13.41
N VAL A 98 -13.86 -9.50 -14.39
CA VAL A 98 -14.12 -10.15 -15.69
C VAL A 98 -14.41 -11.64 -15.52
N SER A 99 -13.67 -12.33 -14.65
CA SER A 99 -13.91 -13.74 -14.37
C SER A 99 -15.22 -14.00 -13.61
N SER A 100 -15.74 -13.03 -12.86
CA SER A 100 -16.97 -13.19 -12.08
C SER A 100 -18.21 -12.81 -12.88
N ASN A 101 -18.09 -11.91 -13.86
CA ASN A 101 -19.16 -11.55 -14.80
C ASN A 101 -19.34 -12.54 -15.95
N LYS A 102 -18.37 -13.44 -16.19
CA LYS A 102 -18.49 -14.53 -17.17
C LYS A 102 -19.15 -15.79 -16.58
N VAL A 103 -19.90 -15.65 -15.49
CA VAL A 103 -20.71 -16.71 -14.87
C VAL A 103 -22.15 -16.54 -15.32
#